data_AF-A0A060BWG8-F1
#
_entry.id   AF-A0A060BWG8-F1
#
_cell.length_a   1.000
_cell.length_b   1.000
_cell.length_c   1.000
_cell.angle_alpha   90.00
_cell.angle_beta   90.00
_cell.angle_gamma   90.00
#
_symmetry.space_group_name_H-M   'P 1'
#
loop_
_entity.id
_entity.type
_entity.pdbx_description
1 polymer ?
#
loop_
_entity_poly.entity_id
_entity_poly.type
_entity_poly.pdbx_seq_one_letter_code
_entity_poly.pdbx_strand_id
1 'polypeptide(L)'
;MLGYPIGPLQTFGSSQSQQFQGGSVITSAAGTYKVLGMMNARWIALGGLTSTLGAPVGEEVCRLTATVPNCYQNFEGGAISWSAETGAWETYGEIRARWAALNFEYGVLGYPTGAPVCGTKNDGCYQNVPGWAISWTASTGAWETYGVLRSLWAAQGFEAVRSVIRPVRSL
;
A
#
# COMPACT_ATOMS: atom_id res chain seq x y z
N MET A 1 -21.09 -11.15 -2.85
CA MET A 1 -22.14 -10.66 -3.78
C MET A 1 -22.17 -9.13 -3.67
N LEU A 2 -22.44 -8.38 -4.75
CA LEU A 2 -22.33 -6.90 -4.75
C LEU A 2 -23.41 -6.18 -3.92
N GLY A 3 -24.65 -6.66 -3.91
CA GLY A 3 -25.76 -5.99 -3.22
C GLY A 3 -26.27 -4.74 -3.94
N TYR A 4 -27.01 -3.88 -3.22
CA TYR A 4 -27.58 -2.64 -3.77
C TYR A 4 -26.51 -1.54 -3.96
N PRO A 5 -26.70 -0.62 -4.93
CA PRO A 5 -25.85 0.58 -5.02
C PRO A 5 -26.03 1.45 -3.78
N ILE A 6 -24.93 1.98 -3.25
CA ILE A 6 -24.91 2.82 -2.04
C ILE A 6 -24.38 4.22 -2.30
N GLY A 7 -24.10 4.55 -3.56
CA GLY A 7 -23.61 5.86 -3.96
C GLY A 7 -23.84 6.13 -5.45
N PRO A 8 -23.74 7.40 -5.85
CA PRO A 8 -23.85 7.79 -7.24
C PRO A 8 -22.67 7.25 -8.06
N LEU A 9 -22.86 7.17 -9.38
CA LEU A 9 -21.75 6.98 -10.33
C LEU A 9 -20.74 8.13 -10.15
N GLN A 10 -19.46 7.78 -10.02
CA GLN A 10 -18.34 8.71 -10.03
C GLN A 10 -17.61 8.59 -11.37
N THR A 11 -17.14 9.70 -11.91
CA THR A 11 -16.36 9.73 -13.16
C THR A 11 -15.06 10.48 -12.92
N PHE A 12 -13.95 9.91 -13.37
CA PHE A 12 -12.62 10.50 -13.30
C PHE A 12 -11.88 10.22 -14.61
N GLY A 13 -11.64 11.28 -15.39
CA GLY A 13 -11.20 11.12 -16.78
C GLY A 13 -12.20 10.27 -17.57
N SER A 14 -11.72 9.21 -18.22
CA SER A 14 -12.54 8.21 -18.91
C SER A 14 -13.00 7.05 -18.03
N SER A 15 -12.55 6.99 -16.78
CA SER A 15 -12.88 5.91 -15.84
C SER A 15 -14.13 6.25 -15.04
N GLN A 16 -14.95 5.24 -14.76
CA GLN A 16 -16.18 5.37 -13.98
C GLN A 16 -16.22 4.35 -12.86
N SER A 17 -16.73 4.72 -11.69
CA SER A 17 -16.94 3.79 -10.58
C SER A 17 -18.30 3.97 -9.93
N GLN A 18 -18.90 2.86 -9.49
CA GLN A 18 -20.11 2.87 -8.68
C GLN A 18 -19.92 1.97 -7.46
N GLN A 19 -20.27 2.50 -6.29
CA GLN A 19 -20.21 1.75 -5.04
C GLN A 19 -21.51 0.97 -4.79
N PHE A 20 -21.34 -0.26 -4.31
CA PHE A 20 -22.36 -1.18 -3.87
C PHE A 20 -22.05 -1.66 -2.45
N GLN A 21 -23.03 -2.25 -1.76
CA GLN A 21 -22.88 -2.74 -0.38
C GLN A 21 -21.66 -3.67 -0.19
N GLY A 22 -21.35 -4.51 -1.18
CA GLY A 22 -20.28 -5.50 -1.14
C GLY A 22 -18.97 -5.09 -1.82
N GLY A 23 -18.90 -3.91 -2.45
CA GLY A 23 -17.74 -3.50 -3.22
C GLY A 23 -18.03 -2.41 -4.25
N SER A 24 -17.05 -2.10 -5.07
CA SER A 24 -17.21 -1.16 -6.20
C SER A 24 -17.11 -1.89 -7.53
N VAL A 25 -17.84 -1.42 -8.53
CA VAL A 25 -17.63 -1.78 -9.94
C VAL A 25 -16.97 -0.58 -10.63
N ILE A 26 -15.87 -0.82 -11.35
CA ILE A 26 -15.10 0.21 -12.04
C ILE A 26 -15.00 -0.18 -13.51
N THR A 27 -15.27 0.75 -14.41
CA THR A 27 -14.98 0.63 -15.85
C THR A 27 -13.90 1.63 -16.22
N SER A 28 -12.85 1.16 -16.89
CA SER A 28 -11.72 1.96 -17.38
C SER A 28 -11.26 1.45 -18.74
N ALA A 29 -10.16 2.00 -19.28
CA ALA A 29 -9.54 1.49 -20.49
C ALA A 29 -9.01 0.05 -20.35
N ALA A 30 -8.69 -0.39 -19.11
CA ALA A 30 -8.24 -1.75 -18.86
C ALA A 30 -9.40 -2.78 -18.88
N GLY A 31 -10.63 -2.32 -18.68
CA GLY A 31 -11.82 -3.17 -18.64
C GLY A 31 -12.78 -2.79 -17.51
N THR A 32 -13.73 -3.68 -17.23
CA THR A 32 -14.67 -3.54 -16.11
C THR A 32 -14.34 -4.57 -15.04
N TYR A 33 -13.98 -4.10 -13.85
CA TYR A 33 -13.57 -4.94 -12.73
C TYR A 33 -14.33 -4.58 -11.46
N LYS A 34 -14.41 -5.55 -10.55
CA LYS A 34 -14.90 -5.33 -9.19
C LYS A 34 -13.71 -5.18 -8.24
N VAL A 35 -13.88 -4.37 -7.21
CA VAL A 35 -13.03 -4.37 -6.02
C VAL A 35 -13.94 -4.69 -4.85
N LEU A 36 -13.63 -5.71 -4.05
CA LEU A 36 -14.54 -6.23 -3.04
C LEU A 36 -13.98 -6.13 -1.61
N GLY A 37 -14.88 -6.25 -0.64
CA GLY A 37 -14.53 -6.45 0.77
C GLY A 37 -13.54 -5.44 1.36
N MET A 38 -12.55 -5.95 2.12
CA MET A 38 -11.54 -5.12 2.80
C MET A 38 -10.64 -4.36 1.82
N MET A 39 -10.34 -4.94 0.65
CA MET A 39 -9.56 -4.25 -0.38
C MET A 39 -10.34 -3.08 -0.99
N ASN A 40 -11.65 -3.22 -1.17
CA ASN A 40 -12.51 -2.10 -1.56
C ASN A 40 -12.55 -1.02 -0.47
N ALA A 41 -12.73 -1.41 0.79
CA ALA A 41 -12.70 -0.45 1.90
C ALA A 41 -11.39 0.34 1.91
N ARG A 42 -10.26 -0.33 1.68
CA ARG A 42 -8.96 0.33 1.57
C ARG A 42 -8.86 1.24 0.34
N TRP A 43 -9.25 0.77 -0.83
CA TRP A 43 -9.22 1.55 -2.07
C TRP A 43 -10.07 2.83 -1.95
N ILE A 44 -11.27 2.73 -1.36
CA ILE A 44 -12.12 3.89 -1.09
C ILE A 44 -11.48 4.84 -0.07
N ALA A 45 -10.88 4.33 1.00
CA ALA A 45 -10.17 5.14 1.98
C ALA A 45 -8.97 5.92 1.37
N LEU A 46 -8.40 5.41 0.28
CA LEU A 46 -7.34 6.08 -0.48
C LEU A 46 -7.86 7.12 -1.47
N GLY A 47 -9.18 7.22 -1.68
CA GLY A 47 -9.82 8.12 -2.66
C GLY A 47 -10.34 7.42 -3.92
N GLY A 48 -10.27 6.10 -4.00
CA GLY A 48 -10.77 5.35 -5.14
C GLY A 48 -10.07 5.73 -6.44
N LEU A 49 -10.83 6.15 -7.45
CA LEU A 49 -10.31 6.57 -8.77
C LEU A 49 -9.34 7.77 -8.69
N THR A 50 -9.43 8.60 -7.66
CA THR A 50 -8.53 9.76 -7.49
C THR A 50 -7.28 9.43 -6.66
N SER A 51 -7.19 8.21 -6.15
CA SER A 51 -6.04 7.75 -5.38
C SER A 51 -4.79 7.56 -6.25
N THR A 52 -3.63 7.43 -5.62
CA THR A 52 -2.38 7.06 -6.30
C THR A 52 -2.47 5.72 -7.05
N LEU A 53 -3.40 4.84 -6.65
CA LEU A 53 -3.58 3.54 -7.30
C LEU A 53 -4.39 3.63 -8.59
N GLY A 54 -5.34 4.57 -8.68
CA GLY A 54 -6.22 4.69 -9.85
C GLY A 54 -7.19 3.52 -10.01
N ALA A 55 -7.47 3.16 -11.26
CA ALA A 55 -8.39 2.07 -11.59
C ALA A 55 -7.75 0.68 -11.44
N PRO A 56 -8.54 -0.37 -11.12
CA PRO A 56 -8.07 -1.75 -11.21
C PRO A 56 -7.74 -2.13 -12.66
N VAL A 57 -6.68 -2.92 -12.84
CA VAL A 57 -6.22 -3.41 -14.16
C VAL A 57 -6.38 -4.93 -14.32
N GLY A 58 -7.07 -5.56 -13.37
CA GLY A 58 -7.32 -7.00 -13.36
C GLY A 58 -8.30 -7.41 -12.27
N GLU A 59 -8.76 -8.64 -12.37
CA GLU A 59 -9.60 -9.25 -11.32
C GLU A 59 -8.81 -9.44 -10.03
N GLU A 60 -9.56 -9.50 -8.93
CA GLU A 60 -9.05 -9.93 -7.63
C GLU A 60 -8.60 -11.39 -7.71
N VAL A 61 -7.37 -11.67 -7.27
CA VAL A 61 -6.80 -13.02 -7.22
C VAL A 61 -6.71 -13.45 -5.77
N CYS A 62 -7.51 -14.43 -5.38
CA CYS A 62 -7.48 -15.01 -4.05
C CYS A 62 -6.93 -16.43 -4.07
N ARG A 63 -6.02 -16.70 -3.14
CA ARG A 63 -5.58 -18.05 -2.79
C ARG A 63 -6.11 -18.40 -1.41
N LEU A 64 -7.25 -19.07 -1.39
CA LEU A 64 -7.93 -19.49 -0.17
C LEU A 64 -7.49 -20.93 0.19
N THR A 65 -6.25 -21.10 0.66
CA THR A 65 -5.88 -22.39 1.27
C THR A 65 -6.42 -22.46 2.69
N ALA A 66 -6.63 -23.69 3.20
CA ALA A 66 -7.07 -23.90 4.58
C ALA A 66 -6.09 -23.34 5.64
N THR A 67 -4.84 -23.07 5.24
CA THR A 67 -3.78 -22.62 6.15
C THR A 67 -3.57 -21.12 6.17
N VAL A 68 -3.68 -20.40 5.04
CA VAL A 68 -3.55 -18.93 5.00
C VAL A 68 -4.36 -18.37 3.82
N PRO A 69 -5.58 -17.83 4.04
CA PRO A 69 -6.31 -17.14 2.98
C PRO A 69 -5.64 -15.80 2.68
N ASN A 70 -5.37 -15.56 1.41
CA ASN A 70 -4.82 -14.29 0.94
C ASN A 70 -5.40 -13.90 -0.40
N CYS A 71 -5.39 -12.59 -0.67
CA CYS A 71 -5.84 -12.03 -1.93
C CYS A 71 -4.98 -10.83 -2.32
N TYR A 72 -4.92 -10.54 -3.61
CA TYR A 72 -4.41 -9.26 -4.10
C TYR A 72 -5.18 -8.80 -5.32
N GLN A 73 -5.11 -7.51 -5.60
CA GLN A 73 -5.59 -6.93 -6.84
C GLN A 73 -4.63 -5.84 -7.32
N ASN A 74 -4.34 -5.86 -8.63
CA ASN A 74 -3.49 -4.87 -9.27
C ASN A 74 -4.32 -3.68 -9.75
N PHE A 75 -3.74 -2.51 -9.62
CA PHE A 75 -4.26 -1.21 -10.04
C PHE A 75 -3.21 -0.52 -10.93
N GLU A 76 -3.62 0.51 -11.66
CA GLU A 76 -2.74 1.27 -12.57
C GLU A 76 -1.45 1.73 -11.87
N GLY A 77 -1.56 2.22 -10.63
CA GLY A 77 -0.46 2.75 -9.84
C GLY A 77 0.17 1.78 -8.84
N GLY A 78 -0.30 0.54 -8.72
CA GLY A 78 0.21 -0.37 -7.68
C GLY A 78 -0.65 -1.60 -7.46
N ALA A 79 -0.72 -2.07 -6.21
CA ALA A 79 -1.58 -3.18 -5.82
C ALA A 79 -2.11 -2.98 -4.40
N ILE A 80 -3.25 -3.60 -4.10
CA ILE A 80 -3.69 -3.85 -2.73
C ILE A 80 -3.60 -5.35 -2.48
N SER A 81 -2.93 -5.72 -1.40
CA SER A 81 -2.84 -7.11 -0.94
C SER A 81 -3.50 -7.25 0.42
N TRP A 82 -4.16 -8.38 0.64
CA TRP A 82 -4.86 -8.72 1.88
C TRP A 82 -4.45 -10.10 2.37
N SER A 83 -4.20 -10.21 3.68
CA SER A 83 -4.15 -11.47 4.41
C SER A 83 -4.98 -11.39 5.69
N ALA A 84 -5.32 -12.54 6.26
CA ALA A 84 -6.04 -12.58 7.54
C ALA A 84 -5.24 -11.96 8.69
N GLU A 85 -3.91 -12.03 8.62
CA GLU A 85 -3.00 -11.56 9.67
C GLU A 85 -2.76 -10.06 9.61
N THR A 86 -2.62 -9.49 8.41
CA THR A 86 -2.21 -8.08 8.24
C THR A 86 -3.33 -7.16 7.81
N GLY A 87 -4.41 -7.68 7.23
CA GLY A 87 -5.44 -6.86 6.58
C GLY A 87 -5.02 -6.37 5.19
N ALA A 88 -5.77 -5.41 4.64
CA ALA A 88 -5.61 -4.92 3.27
C ALA A 88 -4.72 -3.67 3.21
N TRP A 89 -3.60 -3.76 2.50
CA TRP A 89 -2.63 -2.67 2.37
C TRP A 89 -2.16 -2.50 0.93
N GLU A 90 -2.05 -1.25 0.52
CA GLU A 90 -1.51 -0.86 -0.76
C GLU A 90 0.02 -0.88 -0.78
N THR A 91 0.58 -1.24 -1.91
CA THR A 91 2.00 -1.05 -2.23
C THR A 91 2.06 -0.37 -3.61
N TYR A 92 2.97 0.58 -3.78
CA TYR A 92 3.14 1.28 -5.05
C TYR A 92 4.59 1.78 -5.22
N GLY A 93 4.90 2.24 -6.44
CA GLY A 93 6.20 2.81 -6.80
C GLY A 93 7.40 1.90 -6.51
N GLU A 94 8.52 2.52 -6.17
CA GLU A 94 9.81 1.83 -5.96
C GLU A 94 9.81 0.91 -4.74
N ILE A 95 8.97 1.18 -3.72
CA ILE A 95 8.77 0.27 -2.59
C ILE A 95 8.19 -1.05 -3.09
N ARG A 96 7.14 -1.00 -3.92
CA ARG A 96 6.56 -2.21 -4.53
C ARG A 96 7.55 -2.89 -5.47
N ALA A 97 8.33 -2.14 -6.24
CA ALA A 97 9.35 -2.70 -7.12
C ALA A 97 10.41 -3.47 -6.33
N ARG A 98 10.86 -2.95 -5.18
CA ARG A 98 11.79 -3.67 -4.30
C ARG A 98 11.16 -4.91 -3.69
N TRP A 99 9.92 -4.82 -3.22
CA TRP A 99 9.18 -5.97 -2.70
C TRP A 99 8.99 -7.07 -3.78
N ALA A 100 8.72 -6.66 -5.02
CA ALA A 100 8.65 -7.55 -6.18
C ALA A 100 9.96 -8.29 -6.44
N ALA A 101 11.09 -7.57 -6.37
CA ALA A 101 12.43 -8.15 -6.54
C ALA A 101 12.78 -9.18 -5.44
N LEU A 102 12.07 -9.12 -4.31
CA LEU A 102 12.17 -10.06 -3.20
C LEU A 102 11.07 -11.13 -3.24
N ASN A 103 10.40 -11.33 -4.38
CA ASN A 103 9.34 -12.32 -4.61
C ASN A 103 8.02 -12.05 -3.84
N PHE A 104 7.71 -10.78 -3.58
CA PHE A 104 6.46 -10.34 -2.96
C PHE A 104 6.13 -11.09 -1.66
N GLU A 105 4.87 -11.47 -1.46
CA GLU A 105 4.38 -12.23 -0.30
C GLU A 105 4.98 -13.62 -0.17
N TYR A 106 5.49 -14.18 -1.27
CA TYR A 106 6.16 -15.49 -1.31
C TYR A 106 7.64 -15.36 -0.95
N GLY A 107 8.12 -14.13 -0.79
CA GLY A 107 9.45 -13.77 -0.37
C GLY A 107 9.67 -13.82 1.14
N VAL A 108 10.88 -13.44 1.53
CA VAL A 108 11.29 -13.34 2.94
C VAL A 108 10.54 -12.25 3.72
N LEU A 109 9.95 -11.28 3.03
CA LEU A 109 9.29 -10.13 3.65
C LEU A 109 7.83 -10.40 4.02
N GLY A 110 7.16 -11.34 3.34
CA GLY A 110 5.71 -11.54 3.52
C GLY A 110 4.87 -10.34 3.09
N TYR A 111 3.66 -10.22 3.64
CA TYR A 111 2.69 -9.16 3.32
C TYR A 111 3.02 -7.83 4.02
N PRO A 112 2.66 -6.68 3.44
CA PRO A 112 2.73 -5.40 4.15
C PRO A 112 1.88 -5.39 5.42
N THR A 113 2.36 -4.75 6.48
CA THR A 113 1.65 -4.60 7.76
C THR A 113 1.03 -3.22 7.94
N GLY A 114 1.13 -2.36 6.92
CA GLY A 114 0.64 -0.99 6.94
C GLY A 114 0.80 -0.32 5.59
N ALA A 115 0.22 0.88 5.49
CA ALA A 115 0.36 1.77 4.34
C ALA A 115 1.82 2.25 4.16
N PRO A 116 2.23 2.60 2.93
CA PRO A 116 3.42 3.42 2.74
C PRO A 116 3.24 4.78 3.42
N VAL A 117 4.25 5.22 4.15
CA VAL A 117 4.31 6.54 4.80
C VAL A 117 5.33 7.38 4.04
N CYS A 118 4.85 8.44 3.41
CA CYS A 118 5.64 9.35 2.58
C CYS A 118 5.78 10.73 3.22
N GLY A 119 6.75 11.52 2.73
CA GLY A 119 7.09 12.82 3.29
C GLY A 119 8.14 12.74 4.40
N THR A 120 8.94 11.67 4.42
CA THR A 120 10.12 11.61 5.28
C THR A 120 11.23 12.50 4.71
N LYS A 121 12.37 12.61 5.42
CA LYS A 121 13.50 13.43 4.98
C LYS A 121 13.89 13.10 3.53
N ASN A 122 14.21 14.14 2.77
CA ASN A 122 14.53 14.07 1.33
C ASN A 122 13.38 13.51 0.48
N ASP A 123 12.14 13.85 0.85
CA ASP A 123 10.91 13.42 0.19
C ASP A 123 10.81 11.90 0.06
N GLY A 124 11.31 11.20 1.10
CA GLY A 124 11.33 9.76 1.15
C GLY A 124 9.97 9.15 1.52
N CYS A 125 9.90 7.83 1.36
CA CYS A 125 8.80 7.00 1.82
C CYS A 125 9.33 5.75 2.49
N TYR A 126 8.56 5.12 3.38
CA TYR A 126 8.84 3.76 3.84
C TYR A 126 7.56 2.95 3.97
N GLN A 127 7.68 1.63 3.97
CA GLN A 127 6.58 0.73 4.29
C GLN A 127 7.06 -0.39 5.20
N ASN A 128 6.24 -0.70 6.21
CA ASN A 128 6.51 -1.79 7.13
C ASN A 128 6.00 -3.13 6.57
N VAL A 129 6.80 -4.15 6.83
CA VAL A 129 6.53 -5.58 6.59
C VAL A 129 6.93 -6.35 7.87
N PRO A 130 6.51 -7.61 8.08
CA PRO A 130 6.80 -8.38 9.29
C PRO A 130 8.30 -8.40 9.68
N GLY A 131 8.68 -7.60 10.69
CA GLY A 131 10.06 -7.51 11.19
C GLY A 131 11.03 -6.66 10.36
N TRP A 132 10.60 -6.12 9.21
CA TRP A 132 11.45 -5.36 8.27
C TRP A 132 10.71 -4.10 7.80
N ALA A 133 11.43 -3.19 7.15
CA ALA A 133 10.81 -2.10 6.39
C ALA A 133 11.58 -1.88 5.11
N ILE A 134 10.86 -1.49 4.05
CA ILE A 134 11.45 -1.00 2.82
C ILE A 134 11.36 0.52 2.86
N SER A 135 12.50 1.19 2.85
CA SER A 135 12.60 2.66 2.82
C SER A 135 13.15 3.10 1.47
N TRP A 136 12.64 4.22 0.94
CA TRP A 136 12.98 4.76 -0.36
C TRP A 136 13.26 6.25 -0.30
N THR A 137 14.25 6.70 -1.07
CA THR A 137 14.40 8.08 -1.52
C THR A 137 14.79 8.11 -2.99
N ALA A 138 14.51 9.20 -3.71
CA ALA A 138 14.93 9.37 -5.10
C ALA A 138 16.45 9.24 -5.29
N SER A 139 17.24 9.62 -4.29
CA SER A 139 18.71 9.59 -4.35
C SER A 139 19.33 8.22 -4.08
N THR A 140 18.66 7.36 -3.31
CA THR A 140 19.23 6.07 -2.86
C THR A 140 18.52 4.85 -3.41
N GLY A 141 17.30 5.00 -3.93
CA GLY A 141 16.43 3.87 -4.25
C GLY A 141 15.81 3.23 -3.00
N ALA A 142 15.11 2.11 -3.21
CA ALA A 142 14.35 1.38 -2.19
C ALA A 142 15.16 0.22 -1.61
N TRP A 143 15.32 0.20 -0.29
CA TRP A 143 16.11 -0.80 0.43
C TRP A 143 15.45 -1.24 1.73
N GLU A 144 15.60 -2.52 2.03
CA GLU A 144 15.10 -3.14 3.24
C GLU A 144 16.06 -2.99 4.42
N THR A 145 15.50 -2.74 5.61
CA THR A 145 16.23 -2.79 6.88
C THR A 145 15.53 -3.73 7.85
N TYR A 146 16.30 -4.48 8.63
CA TYR A 146 15.79 -5.46 9.58
C TYR A 146 16.76 -5.73 10.74
N GLY A 147 16.27 -6.47 11.73
CA GLY A 147 17.07 -6.95 12.86
C GLY A 147 17.86 -5.84 13.55
N VAL A 148 19.10 -6.15 13.94
CA VAL A 148 19.95 -5.21 14.68
C VAL A 148 20.29 -3.94 13.89
N LEU A 149 20.40 -4.03 12.56
CA LEU A 149 20.69 -2.87 11.70
C LEU A 149 19.53 -1.86 11.78
N ARG A 150 18.30 -2.36 11.66
CA ARG A 150 17.11 -1.53 11.82
C ARG A 150 16.99 -0.96 13.23
N SER A 151 17.24 -1.76 14.26
CA SER A 151 17.20 -1.29 15.65
C SER A 151 18.24 -0.21 15.94
N LEU A 152 19.45 -0.35 15.41
CA LEU A 152 20.51 0.66 15.53
C LEU A 152 20.15 1.96 14.79
N TRP A 153 19.52 1.86 13.63
CA TRP A 153 19.04 3.03 12.91
C TRP A 153 17.82 3.68 13.58
N ALA A 154 16.93 2.88 14.16
CA ALA A 154 15.80 3.34 14.98
C ALA A 154 16.28 4.20 16.16
N ALA A 155 17.33 3.76 16.86
CA ALA A 155 17.95 4.50 17.97
C ALA A 155 18.55 5.85 17.53
N GLN A 156 18.76 6.05 16.22
CA GLN A 156 19.23 7.31 15.63
C GLN A 156 18.10 8.18 15.08
N GLY A 157 16.84 7.72 15.14
CA GLY A 157 15.67 8.45 14.68
C GLY A 157 15.16 8.07 13.28
N PHE A 158 15.60 6.95 12.72
CA PHE A 158 15.24 6.50 11.35
C PHE A 158 15.46 7.59 10.28
N GLU A 159 14.46 7.83 9.44
CA GLU A 159 14.44 8.85 8.39
C GLU A 159 14.21 10.27 8.95
N ALA A 160 14.02 10.44 10.26
CA ALA A 160 13.92 11.76 10.86
C ALA A 160 15.30 12.43 10.93
N VAL A 161 15.34 13.75 10.74
CA VAL A 161 16.51 14.54 11.15
C VAL A 161 16.56 14.49 12.68
N ARG A 162 17.72 14.18 13.29
CA ARG A 162 17.95 14.56 14.69
C ARG A 162 17.61 16.04 14.82
N SER A 163 16.51 16.34 15.51
CA SER A 163 16.19 17.70 15.91
C SER A 163 17.41 18.23 16.67
N VAL A 164 18.15 19.16 16.08
CA VAL A 164 19.14 19.94 16.80
C VAL A 164 18.34 20.93 17.64
N ILE A 165 17.81 20.46 18.78
CA ILE A 165 17.46 21.36 19.87
C ILE A 165 18.80 21.95 20.32
N ARG A 166 19.12 23.16 19.84
CA ARG A 166 20.17 23.96 20.45
C ARG A 166 19.68 24.27 21.88
N PRO A 167 20.43 23.91 22.93
CA PRO A 167 20.05 24.34 24.28
C PRO A 167 20.13 25.87 24.32
N VAL A 168 19.01 26.51 24.68
CA VAL A 168 19.01 27.92 25.04
C VAL A 168 19.79 28.02 26.35
N ARG A 169 20.99 28.59 26.32
CA ARG A 169 21.67 29.01 27.56
C ARG A 169 20.92 30.23 28.08
N SER A 170 20.26 30.08 29.23
CA SER A 170 19.85 31.22 30.04
C SER A 170 21.10 31.92 30.60
N LEU A 171 21.14 33.24 30.45
CA LEU A 171 22.06 34.13 31.18
C LEU A 171 21.63 34.24 32.64
#